data_AF-A0ABD6BHU7-F1
#
_entry.id   AF-A0ABD6BHU7-F1
#
_cell.length_a   1.000
_cell.length_b   1.000
_cell.length_c   1.000
_cell.angle_alpha   90.00
_cell.angle_beta   90.00
_cell.angle_gamma   90.00
#
_symmetry.space_group_name_H-M   'P 1'
#
loop_
_entity.id
_entity.type
_entity.pdbx_description
1 polymer ?
#
loop_
_entity_poly.entity_id
_entity_poly.type
_entity_poly.pdbx_seq_one_letter_code
_entity_poly.pdbx_strand_id
1 'polypeptide(L)'
;MGDASRDALGRYRLWDGVSLRSGVFVSRRPLAVTTLNESAVDVVSELETTAFTSPTAIAAATGYDRSAVARILDGLHQRGFLEWAPARDAAHRPPVSVVVTVRNDRANLQVCLDALATLAYDEYEVVVVDDGSTDGTAALARSHSLADAGRLEYVSVGSATDPLGIGASRNHGVEATSYDVIAFTDADCRPRETWLAELVPVLAAHDLVGGRIRPAGETPADVYEGVNSSLDMGAYAARIRRDGQTPYLPTANLVGRREVFESVPFPDRNVAEDVDVCWRALEDGYDVVYTPMGVVEHAYRTSIRSFASRRADYGSSEALLARTYGHGDAVGLPIWLVLVALSAVAAAIGGTTLLAGGVIGAAVVGYSTLAVVRTARRLRTAVETGAVVRSLLRSTLSTVYALSREVTRYYAIPVALLAVVLVPTSVGTAVALALSVVVALPAAVEYAVHRPAVSPLRYGQYYLTDHLGYQLGVYRGAIGHRTLAHLSPVARFRLRV
;
A
#
# COMPACT_ATOMS: atom_id res chain seq x y z
N MET A 1 28.02 -9.36 -1.33
CA MET A 1 28.58 -8.31 -0.45
C MET A 1 27.74 -7.02 -0.49
N GLY A 2 26.48 -7.05 -0.95
CA GLY A 2 25.69 -5.84 -1.29
C GLY A 2 24.47 -5.51 -0.41
N ASP A 3 24.17 -6.29 0.64
CA ASP A 3 22.95 -6.08 1.46
C ASP A 3 23.24 -5.21 2.71
N ALA A 4 24.31 -5.54 3.45
CA ALA A 4 24.65 -4.88 4.72
C ALA A 4 25.05 -3.40 4.61
N SER A 5 25.37 -2.88 3.42
CA SER A 5 25.65 -1.45 3.21
C SER A 5 24.40 -0.60 3.08
N ARG A 6 23.28 -1.18 2.62
CA ARG A 6 21.99 -0.49 2.45
C ARG A 6 21.18 -0.43 3.73
N ASP A 7 21.35 -1.41 4.62
CA ASP A 7 20.80 -1.40 5.99
C ASP A 7 21.17 -0.12 6.77
N ALA A 8 22.29 0.51 6.43
CA ALA A 8 22.75 1.76 7.04
C ALA A 8 22.09 3.04 6.50
N LEU A 9 21.28 2.96 5.44
CA LEU A 9 20.65 4.11 4.75
C LEU A 9 19.30 4.51 5.35
N GLY A 10 19.01 4.08 6.58
CA GLY A 10 17.78 4.40 7.30
C GLY A 10 18.00 5.35 8.48
N ARG A 11 16.90 5.84 9.03
CA ARG A 11 16.84 6.47 10.35
C ARG A 11 15.72 5.82 11.15
N TYR A 12 15.89 5.73 12.46
CA TYR A 12 15.03 4.93 13.32
C TYR A 12 14.54 5.76 14.52
N ARG A 13 13.35 5.44 14.99
CA ARG A 13 12.83 5.91 16.27
C ARG A 13 12.01 4.81 16.94
N LEU A 14 11.78 4.94 18.24
CA LEU A 14 10.91 4.03 18.98
C LEU A 14 9.45 4.25 18.56
N TRP A 15 8.69 3.16 18.37
CA TRP A 15 7.24 3.28 18.29
C TRP A 15 6.64 3.79 19.62
N ASP A 16 5.51 4.49 19.51
CA ASP A 16 4.75 4.90 20.69
C ASP A 16 4.34 3.69 21.55
N GLY A 17 4.68 3.78 22.84
CA GLY A 17 4.37 2.73 23.81
C GLY A 17 5.33 1.54 23.78
N VAL A 18 6.46 1.65 23.09
CA VAL A 18 7.62 0.78 23.28
C VAL A 18 8.37 1.17 24.56
N SER A 19 8.83 0.18 25.30
CA SER A 19 9.58 0.40 26.54
C SER A 19 10.63 -0.68 26.78
N LEU A 20 11.75 -0.27 27.39
CA LEU A 20 12.81 -1.16 27.84
C LEU A 20 12.79 -1.23 29.38
N ARG A 21 12.71 -2.43 29.94
CA ARG A 21 12.79 -2.67 31.40
C ARG A 21 13.65 -3.89 31.69
N SER A 22 14.77 -3.70 32.39
CA SER A 22 15.68 -4.78 32.79
C SER A 22 16.09 -5.70 31.63
N GLY A 23 16.45 -5.12 30.48
CA GLY A 23 16.82 -5.87 29.27
C GLY A 23 15.64 -6.47 28.48
N VAL A 24 14.39 -6.28 28.93
CA VAL A 24 13.19 -6.71 28.22
C VAL A 24 12.58 -5.55 27.45
N PHE A 25 12.48 -5.71 26.14
CA PHE A 25 11.94 -4.73 25.22
C PHE A 25 10.52 -5.11 24.83
N VAL A 26 9.58 -4.21 25.08
CA VAL A 26 8.13 -4.46 24.97
C VAL A 26 7.50 -3.40 24.09
N SER A 27 6.87 -3.81 22.99
CA SER A 27 5.93 -2.99 22.22
C SER A 27 4.51 -3.32 22.65
N ARG A 28 3.64 -2.31 22.82
CA ARG A 28 2.23 -2.51 23.20
C ARG A 28 1.31 -2.70 21.99
N ARG A 29 1.71 -2.23 20.81
CA ARG A 29 0.89 -2.22 19.58
C ARG A 29 1.79 -2.33 18.33
N PRO A 30 1.89 -3.52 17.70
CA PRO A 30 1.40 -4.81 18.18
C PRO A 30 2.08 -5.24 19.49
N LEU A 31 1.46 -6.11 20.29
CA LEU A 31 2.11 -6.60 21.49
C LEU A 31 3.27 -7.52 21.09
N ALA A 32 4.50 -7.03 21.23
CA ALA A 32 5.72 -7.77 20.94
C ALA A 32 6.66 -7.70 22.15
N VAL A 33 7.37 -8.78 22.43
CA VAL A 33 8.32 -8.86 23.55
C VAL A 33 9.57 -9.57 23.09
N THR A 34 10.72 -8.99 23.37
CA THR A 34 12.02 -9.62 23.15
C THR A 34 12.96 -9.26 24.29
N THR A 35 13.91 -10.15 24.60
CA THR A 35 15.05 -9.82 25.45
C THR A 35 16.18 -9.28 24.59
N LEU A 36 16.87 -8.26 25.08
CA LEU A 36 18.04 -7.65 24.44
C LEU A 36 19.29 -8.05 25.20
N ASN A 37 20.40 -8.22 24.48
CA ASN A 37 21.72 -8.27 25.09
C ASN A 37 22.20 -6.84 25.42
N GLU A 38 23.32 -6.71 26.13
CA GLU A 38 23.86 -5.40 26.56
C GLU A 38 24.09 -4.45 25.38
N SER A 39 24.73 -4.91 24.31
CA SER A 39 24.97 -4.06 23.13
C SER A 39 23.69 -3.54 22.48
N ALA A 40 22.63 -4.36 22.41
CA ALA A 40 21.35 -3.90 21.89
C ALA A 40 20.63 -2.96 22.86
N VAL A 41 20.81 -3.12 24.17
CA VAL A 41 20.31 -2.17 25.19
C VAL A 41 20.94 -0.79 25.00
N ASP A 42 22.26 -0.73 24.82
CA ASP A 42 22.97 0.53 24.59
C ASP A 42 22.47 1.21 23.31
N VAL A 43 22.37 0.45 22.20
CA VAL A 43 21.88 0.97 20.91
C VAL A 43 20.47 1.54 21.01
N VAL A 44 19.52 0.85 21.66
CA VAL A 44 18.14 1.36 21.75
C VAL A 44 17.98 2.48 22.78
N SER A 45 18.93 2.63 23.69
CA SER A 45 18.91 3.73 24.68
C SER A 45 19.22 5.08 24.06
N GLU A 46 19.85 5.10 22.88
CA GLU A 46 20.08 6.30 22.05
C GLU A 46 18.88 6.68 21.17
N LEU A 47 17.78 5.92 21.22
CA LEU A 47 16.57 6.20 20.44
C LEU A 47 15.51 6.91 21.28
N GLU A 48 14.84 7.85 20.65
CA GLU A 48 13.68 8.54 21.20
C GLU A 48 12.39 8.15 20.46
N THR A 49 11.22 8.56 20.97
CA THR A 49 9.93 8.36 20.30
C THR A 49 9.59 9.47 19.31
N THR A 50 10.17 10.66 19.48
CA THR A 50 9.81 11.86 18.71
C THR A 50 10.75 12.11 17.53
N ALA A 51 12.04 11.86 17.70
CA ALA A 51 13.07 12.13 16.70
C ALA A 51 13.64 10.85 16.06
N PHE A 52 13.96 10.92 14.78
CA PHE A 52 14.63 9.86 14.04
C PHE A 52 16.17 10.01 14.14
N THR A 53 16.85 8.94 14.49
CA THR A 53 18.32 8.88 14.64
C THR A 53 18.93 7.92 13.62
N SER A 54 20.07 8.28 13.03
CA SER A 54 20.76 7.42 12.05
C SER A 54 21.68 6.39 12.73
N PRO A 55 21.94 5.24 12.10
CA PRO A 55 22.95 4.28 12.60
C PRO A 55 24.33 4.91 12.80
N THR A 56 24.72 5.86 11.95
CA THR A 56 25.98 6.59 12.07
C THR A 56 26.05 7.42 13.35
N ALA A 57 24.97 8.11 13.72
CA ALA A 57 24.92 8.90 14.95
C ALA A 57 25.00 8.01 16.20
N ILE A 58 24.26 6.90 16.22
CA ILE A 58 24.29 5.94 17.34
C ILE A 58 25.66 5.28 17.45
N ALA A 59 26.28 4.89 16.33
CA ALA A 59 27.63 4.34 16.33
C ALA A 59 28.66 5.32 16.90
N ALA A 60 28.54 6.62 16.57
CA ALA A 60 29.40 7.65 17.13
C ALA A 60 29.20 7.85 18.65
N ALA A 61 27.96 7.74 19.15
CA ALA A 61 27.65 7.88 20.57
C ALA A 61 28.10 6.66 21.40
N THR A 62 27.92 5.45 20.86
CA THR A 62 28.15 4.18 21.58
C THR A 62 29.55 3.59 21.37
N GLY A 63 30.25 3.99 20.30
CA GLY A 63 31.53 3.40 19.90
C GLY A 63 31.43 2.05 19.17
N TYR A 64 30.22 1.57 18.87
CA TYR A 64 30.01 0.33 18.13
C TYR A 64 30.23 0.49 16.61
N ASP A 65 30.52 -0.62 15.92
CA ASP A 65 30.57 -0.63 14.46
C ASP A 65 29.21 -0.23 13.85
N ARG A 66 29.24 0.72 12.90
CA ARG A 66 28.05 1.24 12.23
C ARG A 66 27.20 0.14 11.60
N SER A 67 27.82 -0.84 10.98
CA SER A 67 27.09 -1.93 10.30
C SER A 67 26.44 -2.87 11.32
N ALA A 68 27.08 -3.10 12.47
CA ALA A 68 26.48 -3.83 13.58
C ALA A 68 25.27 -3.09 14.18
N VAL A 69 25.38 -1.77 14.39
CA VAL A 69 24.26 -0.94 14.84
C VAL A 69 23.10 -1.01 13.85
N ALA A 70 23.36 -0.84 12.55
CA ALA A 70 22.34 -0.93 11.50
C ALA A 70 21.59 -2.28 11.53
N ARG A 71 22.32 -3.40 11.62
CA ARG A 71 21.70 -4.74 11.73
C ARG A 71 20.81 -4.90 12.96
N ILE A 72 21.20 -4.34 14.11
CA ILE A 72 20.38 -4.38 15.33
C ILE A 72 19.09 -3.60 15.10
N LEU A 73 19.20 -2.38 14.56
CA LEU A 73 18.06 -1.50 14.31
C LEU A 73 17.10 -2.11 13.28
N ASP A 74 17.60 -2.61 12.15
CA ASP A 74 16.77 -3.27 11.15
C ASP A 74 16.09 -4.52 11.71
N GLY A 75 16.80 -5.34 12.49
CA GLY A 75 16.21 -6.51 13.15
C GLY A 75 15.07 -6.15 14.13
N LEU A 76 15.19 -5.02 14.84
CA LEU A 76 14.15 -4.51 15.73
C LEU A 76 12.99 -3.85 14.98
N HIS A 77 13.27 -3.17 13.88
CA HIS A 77 12.27 -2.61 12.97
C HIS A 77 11.41 -3.73 12.35
N GLN A 78 12.02 -4.78 11.78
CA GLN A 78 11.32 -5.93 11.21
C GLN A 78 10.43 -6.66 12.24
N ARG A 79 10.77 -6.58 13.53
CA ARG A 79 9.97 -7.15 14.63
C ARG A 79 8.90 -6.19 15.17
N GLY A 80 8.77 -4.98 14.60
CA GLY A 80 7.73 -4.02 14.95
C GLY A 80 8.01 -3.20 16.21
N PHE A 81 9.28 -3.04 16.61
CA PHE A 81 9.64 -2.17 17.74
C PHE A 81 10.06 -0.77 17.32
N LEU A 82 10.61 -0.62 16.12
CA LEU A 82 11.08 0.67 15.61
C LEU A 82 10.27 1.11 14.40
N GLU A 83 10.06 2.41 14.29
CA GLU A 83 9.67 3.05 13.05
C GLU A 83 10.92 3.37 12.24
N TRP A 84 10.83 3.22 10.92
CA TRP A 84 11.91 3.50 9.98
C TRP A 84 11.51 4.65 9.07
N ALA A 85 12.48 5.50 8.71
CA ALA A 85 12.36 6.49 7.66
C ALA A 85 13.62 6.47 6.78
N PRO A 86 13.51 6.79 5.49
CA PRO A 86 14.68 6.83 4.63
C PRO A 86 15.67 7.90 5.08
N ALA A 87 16.95 7.67 4.80
CA ALA A 87 17.97 8.70 4.90
C ALA A 87 17.64 9.81 3.89
N ARG A 88 17.98 11.04 4.28
CA ARG A 88 17.80 12.20 3.42
C ARG A 88 18.87 13.22 3.73
N ASP A 89 19.28 13.94 2.70
CA ASP A 89 20.14 15.11 2.82
C ASP A 89 19.39 16.34 2.34
N ALA A 90 19.04 17.24 3.26
CA ALA A 90 18.30 18.45 2.94
C ALA A 90 19.06 19.41 2.00
N ALA A 91 20.39 19.28 1.92
CA ALA A 91 21.23 20.02 0.98
C ALA A 91 21.22 19.44 -0.44
N HIS A 92 20.76 18.19 -0.62
CA HIS A 92 20.64 17.57 -1.93
C HIS A 92 19.43 18.12 -2.68
N ARG A 93 19.69 19.10 -3.55
CA ARG A 93 18.68 19.80 -4.37
C ARG A 93 19.13 19.95 -5.83
N PRO A 94 19.36 18.84 -6.57
CA PRO A 94 19.65 18.91 -8.00
C PRO A 94 18.46 19.47 -8.81
N PRO A 95 18.67 19.99 -10.03
CA PRO A 95 17.58 20.30 -10.95
C PRO A 95 16.64 19.10 -11.20
N VAL A 96 15.34 19.37 -11.37
CA VAL A 96 14.33 18.31 -11.56
C VAL A 96 13.49 18.55 -12.80
N SER A 97 13.29 17.51 -13.61
CA SER A 97 12.31 17.53 -14.69
C SER A 97 11.01 16.86 -14.23
N VAL A 98 9.91 17.61 -14.22
CA VAL A 98 8.59 17.10 -13.84
C VAL A 98 7.83 16.66 -15.10
N VAL A 99 7.59 15.37 -15.25
CA VAL A 99 6.79 14.81 -16.35
C VAL A 99 5.33 14.73 -15.91
N VAL A 100 4.45 15.37 -16.69
CA VAL A 100 2.98 15.32 -16.52
C VAL A 100 2.36 14.66 -17.73
N THR A 101 1.71 13.51 -17.55
CA THR A 101 0.96 12.88 -18.65
C THR A 101 -0.50 13.34 -18.67
N VAL A 102 -1.03 13.60 -19.87
CA VAL A 102 -2.40 14.08 -20.05
C VAL A 102 -3.06 13.50 -21.30
N ARG A 103 -4.36 13.25 -21.21
CA ARG A 103 -5.22 13.01 -22.37
C ARG A 103 -6.66 13.42 -22.10
N ASN A 104 -7.15 14.41 -22.85
CA ASN A 104 -8.51 14.95 -22.74
C ASN A 104 -8.89 15.31 -21.29
N ASP A 105 -7.97 15.92 -20.55
CA ASP A 105 -8.20 16.37 -19.18
C ASP A 105 -7.68 17.80 -18.97
N ARG A 106 -8.04 18.68 -19.90
CA ARG A 106 -7.66 20.10 -19.86
C ARG A 106 -7.97 20.76 -18.50
N ALA A 107 -9.12 20.45 -17.91
CA ALA A 107 -9.58 21.10 -16.68
C ALA A 107 -8.68 20.74 -15.49
N ASN A 108 -8.34 19.46 -15.31
CA ASN A 108 -7.42 19.10 -14.24
C ASN A 108 -5.98 19.52 -14.55
N LEU A 109 -5.54 19.44 -15.82
CA LEU A 109 -4.21 19.91 -16.21
C LEU A 109 -3.98 21.37 -15.80
N GLN A 110 -4.96 22.26 -15.99
CA GLN A 110 -4.85 23.64 -15.53
C GLN A 110 -4.50 23.70 -14.04
N VAL A 111 -5.25 22.97 -13.20
CA VAL A 111 -5.05 22.96 -11.75
C VAL A 111 -3.72 22.31 -11.36
N CYS A 112 -3.29 21.28 -12.10
CA CYS A 112 -1.97 20.66 -11.93
C CYS A 112 -0.84 21.67 -12.20
N LEU A 113 -0.90 22.37 -13.34
CA LEU A 113 0.09 23.36 -13.73
C LEU A 113 0.11 24.56 -12.78
N ASP A 114 -1.06 25.01 -12.29
CA ASP A 114 -1.15 26.05 -11.26
C ASP A 114 -0.44 25.62 -9.97
N ALA A 115 -0.62 24.36 -9.53
CA ALA A 115 0.05 23.83 -8.35
C ALA A 115 1.57 23.67 -8.55
N LEU A 116 1.99 23.25 -9.75
CA LEU A 116 3.41 23.17 -10.11
C LEU A 116 4.07 24.55 -10.12
N ALA A 117 3.36 25.60 -10.55
CA ALA A 117 3.87 26.96 -10.54
C ALA A 117 4.16 27.53 -9.13
N THR A 118 3.60 26.92 -8.08
CA THR A 118 3.81 27.33 -6.69
C THR A 118 4.81 26.47 -5.93
N LEU A 119 5.57 25.60 -6.59
CA LEU A 119 6.54 24.74 -5.90
C LEU A 119 7.63 25.57 -5.20
N ALA A 120 7.93 25.21 -3.95
CA ALA A 120 9.07 25.73 -3.19
C ALA A 120 10.38 25.02 -3.57
N TYR A 121 10.71 25.07 -4.86
CA TYR A 121 11.89 24.45 -5.46
C TYR A 121 12.46 25.33 -6.57
N ASP A 122 13.77 25.58 -6.55
CA ASP A 122 14.36 26.66 -7.38
C ASP A 122 14.52 26.24 -8.85
N GLU A 123 15.19 25.11 -9.08
CA GLU A 123 15.57 24.61 -10.41
C GLU A 123 14.72 23.41 -10.80
N TYR A 124 13.68 23.67 -11.60
CA TYR A 124 12.86 22.63 -12.20
C TYR A 124 12.25 23.10 -13.52
N GLU A 125 11.96 22.12 -14.38
CA GLU A 125 11.15 22.27 -15.59
C GLU A 125 9.94 21.33 -15.54
N VAL A 126 8.96 21.56 -16.40
CA VAL A 126 7.75 20.77 -16.53
C VAL A 126 7.62 20.31 -17.99
N VAL A 127 7.54 19.01 -18.20
CA VAL A 127 7.29 18.40 -19.51
C VAL A 127 5.88 17.83 -19.52
N VAL A 128 4.97 18.51 -20.22
CA VAL A 128 3.60 18.03 -20.43
C VAL A 128 3.58 17.11 -21.64
N VAL A 129 3.31 15.82 -21.43
CA VAL A 129 3.19 14.82 -22.49
C VAL A 129 1.72 14.56 -22.78
N ASP A 130 1.25 14.99 -23.94
CA ASP A 130 -0.14 14.89 -24.38
C ASP A 130 -0.33 13.75 -25.40
N ASP A 131 -1.07 12.72 -24.99
CA ASP A 131 -1.37 11.51 -25.78
C ASP A 131 -2.60 11.70 -26.69
N GLY A 132 -2.53 12.72 -27.56
CA GLY A 132 -3.53 12.98 -28.60
C GLY A 132 -4.84 13.60 -28.11
N SER A 133 -4.79 14.60 -27.22
CA SER A 133 -5.98 15.34 -26.77
C SER A 133 -6.65 16.17 -27.88
N THR A 134 -7.97 16.36 -27.74
CA THR A 134 -8.83 17.13 -28.66
C THR A 134 -9.60 18.27 -27.99
N ASP A 135 -9.43 18.45 -26.68
CA ASP A 135 -10.21 19.35 -25.81
C ASP A 135 -9.56 20.74 -25.59
N GLY A 136 -8.52 21.05 -26.36
CA GLY A 136 -7.76 22.29 -26.23
C GLY A 136 -6.64 22.23 -25.19
N THR A 137 -6.28 21.04 -24.70
CA THR A 137 -5.11 20.81 -23.81
C THR A 137 -3.82 21.46 -24.33
N ALA A 138 -3.49 21.30 -25.62
CA ALA A 138 -2.32 21.92 -26.22
C ALA A 138 -2.30 23.46 -26.11
N ALA A 139 -3.46 24.09 -26.35
CA ALA A 139 -3.57 25.55 -26.27
C ALA A 139 -3.40 26.02 -24.82
N LEU A 140 -3.98 25.30 -23.86
CA LEU A 140 -3.86 25.58 -22.43
C LEU A 140 -2.39 25.54 -21.97
N ALA A 141 -1.68 24.45 -22.26
CA ALA A 141 -0.31 24.25 -21.83
C ALA A 141 0.62 25.35 -22.38
N ARG A 142 0.46 25.71 -23.66
CA ARG A 142 1.28 26.73 -24.32
C ARG A 142 0.99 28.16 -23.85
N SER A 143 -0.20 28.42 -23.29
CA SER A 143 -0.56 29.73 -22.75
C SER A 143 -0.38 29.83 -21.23
N HIS A 144 0.14 28.78 -20.59
CA HIS A 144 0.31 28.76 -19.14
C HIS A 144 1.52 29.61 -18.72
N SER A 145 1.46 30.20 -17.51
CA SER A 145 2.54 31.06 -16.99
C SER A 145 3.90 30.35 -16.90
N LEU A 146 3.90 29.03 -16.69
CA LEU A 146 5.11 28.20 -16.73
C LEU A 146 5.76 28.17 -18.12
N ALA A 147 4.97 28.19 -19.20
CA ALA A 147 5.50 28.27 -20.56
C ALA A 147 6.09 29.67 -20.83
N ASP A 148 5.40 30.73 -20.41
CA ASP A 148 5.89 32.11 -20.51
C ASP A 148 7.22 32.31 -19.75
N ALA A 149 7.38 31.62 -18.61
CA ALA A 149 8.60 31.61 -17.82
C ALA A 149 9.72 30.73 -18.39
N GLY A 150 9.50 30.06 -19.53
CA GLY A 150 10.46 29.12 -20.13
C GLY A 150 10.69 27.85 -19.31
N ARG A 151 9.75 27.49 -18.43
CA ARG A 151 9.81 26.31 -17.54
C ARG A 151 8.90 25.17 -17.98
N LEU A 152 8.11 25.33 -19.05
CA LEU A 152 7.21 24.30 -19.55
C LEU A 152 7.53 23.95 -21.00
N GLU A 153 7.74 22.66 -21.25
CA GLU A 153 7.76 22.07 -22.57
C GLU A 153 6.49 21.24 -22.79
N TYR A 154 5.88 21.40 -23.97
CA TYR A 154 4.72 20.61 -24.37
C TYR A 154 5.14 19.64 -25.49
N VAL A 155 4.95 18.35 -25.22
CA VAL A 155 5.29 17.25 -26.13
C VAL A 155 3.99 16.54 -26.51
N SER A 156 3.67 16.52 -27.81
CA SER A 156 2.54 15.76 -28.32
C SER A 156 3.01 14.40 -28.80
N VAL A 157 2.36 13.36 -28.30
CA VAL A 157 2.58 11.97 -28.69
C VAL A 157 1.27 11.33 -29.11
N GLY A 158 1.35 10.24 -29.88
CA GLY A 158 0.16 9.54 -30.36
C GLY A 158 -0.79 10.42 -31.18
N SER A 159 -2.05 10.00 -31.26
CA SER A 159 -3.12 10.77 -31.89
C SER A 159 -4.47 10.52 -31.22
N ALA A 160 -5.47 11.36 -31.53
CA ALA A 160 -6.83 11.19 -31.02
C ALA A 160 -7.41 9.79 -31.29
N THR A 161 -7.09 9.22 -32.46
CA THR A 161 -7.57 7.90 -32.92
C THR A 161 -6.64 6.74 -32.57
N ASP A 162 -5.37 7.03 -32.28
CA ASP A 162 -4.33 6.04 -32.01
C ASP A 162 -3.41 6.53 -30.87
N PRO A 163 -3.88 6.47 -29.62
CA PRO A 163 -3.10 6.83 -28.44
C PRO A 163 -2.03 5.79 -28.12
N LEU A 164 -0.89 6.23 -27.62
CA LEU A 164 0.20 5.34 -27.20
C LEU A 164 -0.07 4.70 -25.83
N GLY A 165 -0.81 5.40 -24.97
CA GLY A 165 -1.05 4.99 -23.59
C GLY A 165 0.02 5.44 -22.60
N ILE A 166 -0.31 5.34 -21.32
CA ILE A 166 0.38 6.06 -20.24
C ILE A 166 1.85 5.64 -20.05
N GLY A 167 2.17 4.35 -20.22
CA GLY A 167 3.56 3.86 -20.12
C GLY A 167 4.45 4.46 -21.20
N ALA A 168 4.01 4.38 -22.47
CA ALA A 168 4.73 4.98 -23.59
C ALA A 168 4.82 6.51 -23.48
N SER A 169 3.75 7.19 -23.04
CA SER A 169 3.79 8.64 -22.79
C SER A 169 4.83 9.00 -21.71
N ARG A 170 4.97 8.21 -20.65
CA ARG A 170 6.01 8.44 -19.63
C ARG A 170 7.41 8.26 -20.17
N ASN A 171 7.64 7.24 -21.01
CA ASN A 171 8.94 7.05 -21.67
C ASN A 171 9.29 8.23 -22.57
N HIS A 172 8.35 8.72 -23.39
CA HIS A 172 8.58 9.94 -24.18
C HIS A 172 8.81 11.18 -23.30
N GLY A 173 8.18 11.24 -22.13
CA GLY A 173 8.49 12.25 -21.12
C GLY A 173 9.95 12.18 -20.69
N VAL A 174 10.45 10.99 -20.34
CA VAL A 174 11.87 10.76 -19.99
C VAL A 174 12.80 11.19 -21.11
N GLU A 175 12.49 10.89 -22.36
CA GLU A 175 13.30 11.29 -23.51
C GLU A 175 13.37 12.82 -23.71
N ALA A 176 12.29 13.53 -23.37
CA ALA A 176 12.17 14.97 -23.56
C ALA A 176 12.67 15.80 -22.36
N THR A 177 12.94 15.18 -21.21
CA THR A 177 13.45 15.91 -20.04
C THR A 177 14.91 16.33 -20.23
N SER A 178 15.33 17.42 -19.58
CA SER A 178 16.69 17.98 -19.62
C SER A 178 17.57 17.58 -18.44
N TYR A 179 16.99 17.19 -17.29
CA TYR A 179 17.72 16.96 -16.04
C TYR A 179 17.85 15.47 -15.69
N ASP A 180 18.83 15.14 -14.84
CA ASP A 180 19.09 13.76 -14.41
C ASP A 180 18.14 13.25 -13.32
N VAL A 181 17.34 14.12 -12.71
CA VAL A 181 16.29 13.75 -11.75
C VAL A 181 14.94 13.99 -12.40
N ILE A 182 14.12 12.94 -12.43
CA ILE A 182 12.80 12.95 -13.05
C ILE A 182 11.75 12.71 -11.97
N ALA A 183 10.77 13.61 -11.90
CA ALA A 183 9.58 13.47 -11.09
C ALA A 183 8.37 13.23 -11.99
N PHE A 184 7.48 12.32 -11.61
CA PHE A 184 6.24 12.05 -12.30
C PHE A 184 5.04 12.47 -11.45
N THR A 185 4.05 13.04 -12.13
CA THR A 185 2.70 13.28 -11.62
C THR A 185 1.72 13.18 -12.80
N ASP A 186 0.43 13.05 -12.51
CA ASP A 186 -0.62 12.95 -13.54
C ASP A 186 -1.42 14.26 -13.65
N ALA A 187 -2.10 14.50 -14.76
CA ALA A 187 -2.88 15.73 -14.97
C ALA A 187 -3.99 15.94 -13.93
N ASP A 188 -4.52 14.87 -13.33
CA ASP A 188 -5.51 14.89 -12.24
C ASP A 188 -4.91 15.00 -10.84
N CYS A 189 -3.62 15.32 -10.75
CA CYS A 189 -2.89 15.50 -9.50
C CYS A 189 -2.51 16.97 -9.24
N ARG A 190 -2.44 17.34 -7.96
CA ARG A 190 -2.09 18.66 -7.44
C ARG A 190 -0.96 18.48 -6.42
N PRO A 191 0.30 18.58 -6.85
CA PRO A 191 1.42 18.52 -5.93
C PRO A 191 1.36 19.66 -4.91
N ARG A 192 1.65 19.38 -3.64
CA ARG A 192 1.77 20.46 -2.65
C ARG A 192 3.04 21.29 -2.91
N GLU A 193 3.03 22.53 -2.46
CA GLU A 193 4.17 23.45 -2.57
C GLU A 193 5.51 22.83 -2.12
N THR A 194 5.51 22.01 -1.07
CA THR A 194 6.72 21.36 -0.54
C THR A 194 7.10 20.05 -1.24
N TRP A 195 6.37 19.62 -2.28
CA TRP A 195 6.49 18.27 -2.87
C TRP A 195 7.93 17.87 -3.22
N LEU A 196 8.57 18.57 -4.15
CA LEU A 196 9.95 18.28 -4.54
C LEU A 196 10.95 18.53 -3.40
N ALA A 197 10.73 19.59 -2.61
CA ALA A 197 11.57 19.93 -1.46
C ALA A 197 11.58 18.85 -0.37
N GLU A 198 10.56 17.99 -0.32
CA GLU A 198 10.46 16.87 0.61
C GLU A 198 10.97 15.55 0.02
N LEU A 199 10.72 15.27 -1.26
CA LEU A 199 11.11 13.99 -1.88
C LEU A 199 12.54 13.99 -2.41
N VAL A 200 12.98 15.03 -3.10
CA VAL A 200 14.29 15.05 -3.76
C VAL A 200 15.46 14.82 -2.79
N PRO A 201 15.47 15.40 -1.56
CA PRO A 201 16.49 15.11 -0.56
C PRO A 201 16.72 13.62 -0.24
N VAL A 202 15.72 12.78 -0.47
CA VAL A 202 15.79 11.33 -0.22
C VAL A 202 16.64 10.63 -1.29
N LEU A 203 16.72 11.17 -2.51
CA LEU A 203 17.56 10.63 -3.59
C LEU A 203 19.07 10.72 -3.30
N ALA A 204 19.48 11.46 -2.28
CA ALA A 204 20.87 11.47 -1.83
C ALA A 204 21.36 10.08 -1.39
N ALA A 205 20.45 9.20 -0.97
CA ALA A 205 20.75 7.86 -0.47
C ALA A 205 19.98 6.73 -1.20
N HIS A 206 19.01 7.08 -2.05
CA HIS A 206 18.07 6.14 -2.65
C HIS A 206 17.91 6.43 -4.16
N ASP A 207 17.46 5.44 -4.94
CA ASP A 207 17.40 5.54 -6.40
C ASP A 207 16.01 5.93 -6.92
N LEU A 208 14.97 5.41 -6.26
CA LEU A 208 13.56 5.73 -6.50
C LEU A 208 12.83 6.04 -5.19
N VAL A 209 12.04 7.11 -5.20
CA VAL A 209 11.33 7.62 -4.03
C VAL A 209 9.89 7.95 -4.40
N GLY A 210 8.94 7.39 -3.67
CA GLY A 210 7.53 7.76 -3.81
C GLY A 210 7.02 8.51 -2.60
N GLY A 211 6.16 9.49 -2.87
CA GLY A 211 5.49 10.27 -1.84
C GLY A 211 4.06 9.83 -1.59
N ARG A 212 3.43 10.39 -0.56
CA ARG A 212 2.05 10.07 -0.22
C ARG A 212 1.05 10.70 -1.19
N ILE A 213 0.00 9.96 -1.53
CA ILE A 213 -1.12 10.47 -2.34
C ILE A 213 -2.36 10.62 -1.45
N ARG A 214 -3.01 11.78 -1.50
CA ARG A 214 -4.24 12.08 -0.75
C ARG A 214 -5.34 12.59 -1.68
N PRO A 215 -6.62 12.52 -1.31
CA PRO A 215 -7.68 13.12 -2.09
C PRO A 215 -7.58 14.65 -2.15
N ALA A 216 -7.87 15.22 -3.32
CA ALA A 216 -7.92 16.67 -3.54
C ALA A 216 -9.28 17.30 -3.19
N GLY A 217 -10.24 16.50 -2.74
CA GLY A 217 -11.61 16.92 -2.45
C GLY A 217 -12.21 16.22 -1.24
N GLU A 218 -13.47 16.52 -0.96
CA GLU A 218 -14.22 16.01 0.20
C GLU A 218 -15.53 15.31 -0.22
N THR A 219 -15.67 14.93 -1.50
CA THR A 219 -16.85 14.17 -1.93
C THR A 219 -16.89 12.81 -1.22
N PRO A 220 -18.04 12.12 -1.16
CA PRO A 220 -18.10 10.77 -0.62
C PRO A 220 -17.08 9.79 -1.23
N ALA A 221 -16.74 9.96 -2.51
CA ALA A 221 -15.69 9.17 -3.18
C ALA A 221 -14.31 9.53 -2.62
N ASP A 222 -14.00 10.83 -2.51
CA ASP A 222 -12.72 11.31 -1.96
C ASP A 222 -12.53 10.85 -0.51
N VAL A 223 -13.57 10.94 0.32
CA VAL A 223 -13.52 10.48 1.71
C VAL A 223 -13.25 8.96 1.78
N TYR A 224 -13.85 8.18 0.87
CA TYR A 224 -13.59 6.75 0.77
C TYR A 224 -12.15 6.47 0.30
N GLU A 225 -11.67 7.15 -0.74
CA GLU A 225 -10.28 7.07 -1.23
C GLU A 225 -9.27 7.50 -0.16
N GLY A 226 -9.64 8.45 0.71
CA GLY A 226 -8.84 8.85 1.85
C GLY A 226 -8.62 7.75 2.89
N VAL A 227 -9.35 6.63 2.80
CA VAL A 227 -9.21 5.44 3.66
C VAL A 227 -8.71 4.23 2.86
N ASN A 228 -9.22 4.02 1.64
CA ASN A 228 -9.07 2.78 0.87
C ASN A 228 -8.42 2.96 -0.51
N SER A 229 -7.79 4.11 -0.77
CA SER A 229 -7.12 4.32 -2.06
C SER A 229 -6.03 3.29 -2.31
N SER A 230 -5.99 2.80 -3.55
CA SER A 230 -4.91 1.96 -4.04
C SER A 230 -3.63 2.76 -4.30
N LEU A 231 -3.70 4.09 -4.29
CA LEU A 231 -2.59 5.01 -4.52
C LEU A 231 -1.98 5.55 -3.21
N ASP A 232 -2.68 5.49 -2.07
CA ASP A 232 -2.12 5.90 -0.77
C ASP A 232 -1.38 4.72 -0.12
N MET A 233 -0.05 4.79 -0.09
CA MET A 233 0.81 3.76 0.52
C MET A 233 0.89 3.83 2.05
N GLY A 234 0.17 4.77 2.68
CA GLY A 234 -0.03 4.82 4.12
C GLY A 234 0.76 5.91 4.85
N ALA A 235 0.63 5.94 6.17
CA ALA A 235 1.19 7.03 6.98
C ALA A 235 2.66 6.84 7.38
N TYR A 236 3.25 5.70 7.06
CA TYR A 236 4.58 5.32 7.54
C TYR A 236 5.49 5.03 6.35
N ALA A 237 6.75 5.46 6.46
CA ALA A 237 7.74 5.17 5.45
C ALA A 237 8.03 3.67 5.39
N ALA A 238 8.38 3.19 4.21
CA ALA A 238 8.67 1.78 3.98
C ALA A 238 9.71 1.60 2.89
N ARG A 239 10.54 0.57 3.03
CA ARG A 239 11.31 0.04 1.89
C ARG A 239 10.34 -0.75 1.01
N ILE A 240 10.39 -0.52 -0.30
CA ILE A 240 9.53 -1.24 -1.22
C ILE A 240 9.99 -2.67 -1.32
N ARG A 241 9.02 -3.57 -1.15
CA ARG A 241 9.22 -5.00 -1.27
C ARG A 241 8.03 -5.61 -1.95
N ARG A 242 8.26 -6.46 -2.94
CA ARG A 242 7.20 -7.13 -3.69
C ARG A 242 6.20 -7.90 -2.80
N ASP A 243 6.68 -8.48 -1.70
CA ASP A 243 5.92 -9.22 -0.69
C ASP A 243 5.53 -8.36 0.54
N GLY A 244 5.83 -7.07 0.51
CA GLY A 244 5.64 -6.14 1.62
C GLY A 244 4.27 -5.48 1.67
N GLN A 245 4.03 -4.70 2.73
CA GLN A 245 2.83 -3.88 2.89
C GLN A 245 2.75 -2.73 1.87
N THR A 246 3.91 -2.28 1.38
CA THR A 246 4.04 -1.25 0.35
C THR A 246 4.77 -1.86 -0.85
N PRO A 247 4.02 -2.49 -1.78
CA PRO A 247 4.64 -3.32 -2.81
C PRO A 247 5.13 -2.58 -4.06
N TYR A 248 4.75 -1.31 -4.22
CA TYR A 248 5.15 -0.46 -5.35
C TYR A 248 4.95 1.02 -5.00
N LEU A 249 5.34 1.90 -5.92
CA LEU A 249 5.13 3.34 -5.87
C LEU A 249 4.22 3.76 -7.03
N PRO A 250 3.06 4.39 -6.77
CA PRO A 250 2.24 4.93 -7.84
C PRO A 250 2.93 6.08 -8.56
N THR A 251 2.93 6.07 -9.89
CA THR A 251 3.65 7.08 -10.69
C THR A 251 3.03 8.48 -10.60
N ALA A 252 1.81 8.61 -10.08
CA ALA A 252 1.22 9.89 -9.69
C ALA A 252 2.05 10.65 -8.63
N ASN A 253 2.98 9.98 -7.94
CA ASN A 253 3.90 10.61 -7.00
C ASN A 253 5.22 9.80 -6.89
N LEU A 254 6.04 9.89 -7.93
CA LEU A 254 7.31 9.15 -8.04
C LEU A 254 8.44 10.09 -8.48
N VAL A 255 9.59 10.02 -7.81
CA VAL A 255 10.81 10.74 -8.18
C VAL A 255 11.97 9.75 -8.26
N GLY A 256 12.82 9.88 -9.26
CA GLY A 256 13.93 8.97 -9.49
C GLY A 256 15.03 9.56 -10.33
N ARG A 257 16.14 8.84 -10.43
CA ARG A 257 17.22 9.17 -11.38
C ARG A 257 16.80 8.76 -12.79
N ARG A 258 17.13 9.58 -13.79
CA ARG A 258 16.95 9.30 -15.22
C ARG A 258 17.48 7.91 -15.58
N GLU A 259 18.69 7.58 -15.13
CA GLU A 259 19.34 6.30 -15.42
C GLU A 259 18.49 5.08 -15.03
N VAL A 260 17.65 5.21 -13.99
CA VAL A 260 16.73 4.13 -13.59
C VAL A 260 15.63 3.98 -14.62
N PHE A 261 15.02 5.07 -15.07
CA PHE A 261 13.94 5.00 -16.07
C PHE A 261 14.45 4.61 -17.46
N GLU A 262 15.72 4.88 -17.77
CA GLU A 262 16.38 4.40 -19.00
C GLU A 262 16.73 2.91 -18.94
N SER A 263 17.13 2.40 -17.77
CA SER A 263 17.42 0.96 -17.60
C SER A 263 16.15 0.13 -17.47
N VAL A 264 15.13 0.64 -16.77
CA VAL A 264 13.82 0.01 -16.60
C VAL A 264 12.68 0.87 -17.16
N PRO A 265 12.57 1.02 -18.50
CA PRO A 265 11.53 1.84 -19.12
C PRO A 265 10.14 1.30 -18.81
N PHE A 266 9.12 2.17 -18.78
CA PHE A 266 7.74 1.76 -18.53
C PHE A 266 7.25 0.82 -19.65
N PRO A 267 6.50 -0.25 -19.33
CA PRO A 267 5.92 -1.11 -20.35
C PRO A 267 4.78 -0.39 -21.09
N ASP A 268 4.60 -0.70 -22.38
CA ASP A 268 3.54 -0.14 -23.24
C ASP A 268 2.13 -0.64 -22.87
N ARG A 269 1.62 -0.17 -21.73
CA ARG A 269 0.30 -0.51 -21.19
C ARG A 269 -0.24 0.60 -20.29
N ASN A 270 -1.54 0.55 -20.02
CA ASN A 270 -2.29 1.56 -19.26
C ASN A 270 -2.58 1.17 -17.80
N VAL A 271 -2.11 0.00 -17.37
CA VAL A 271 -2.30 -0.51 -16.01
C VAL A 271 -1.08 -1.30 -15.56
N ALA A 272 -0.77 -1.17 -14.27
CA ALA A 272 0.34 -1.85 -13.59
C ALA A 272 1.72 -1.58 -14.20
N GLU A 273 1.88 -0.53 -15.01
CA GLU A 273 3.15 -0.03 -15.50
C GLU A 273 4.04 0.49 -14.35
N ASP A 274 3.43 1.09 -13.34
CA ASP A 274 4.06 1.57 -12.11
C ASP A 274 4.60 0.42 -11.24
N VAL A 275 3.79 -0.63 -11.06
CA VAL A 275 4.19 -1.87 -10.38
C VAL A 275 5.37 -2.51 -11.10
N ASP A 276 5.32 -2.56 -12.42
CA ASP A 276 6.35 -3.19 -13.26
C ASP A 276 7.71 -2.52 -13.12
N VAL A 277 7.74 -1.18 -13.22
CA VAL A 277 8.97 -0.40 -13.09
C VAL A 277 9.55 -0.57 -11.69
N CYS A 278 8.72 -0.51 -10.64
CA CYS A 278 9.20 -0.73 -9.27
C CYS A 278 9.81 -2.13 -9.10
N TRP A 279 9.17 -3.17 -9.65
CA TRP A 279 9.63 -4.54 -9.47
C TRP A 279 10.88 -4.85 -10.29
N ARG A 280 10.96 -4.38 -11.54
CA ARG A 280 12.19 -4.49 -12.33
C ARG A 280 13.32 -3.67 -11.74
N ALA A 281 13.04 -2.47 -11.22
CA ALA A 281 14.07 -1.70 -10.51
C ALA A 281 14.64 -2.46 -9.31
N LEU A 282 13.79 -3.13 -8.53
CA LEU A 282 14.23 -3.99 -7.42
C LEU A 282 15.03 -5.20 -7.91
N GLU A 283 14.63 -5.84 -9.01
CA GLU A 283 15.33 -6.98 -9.62
C GLU A 283 16.72 -6.58 -10.17
N ASP A 284 16.84 -5.38 -10.74
CA ASP A 284 18.10 -4.79 -11.18
C ASP A 284 18.94 -4.23 -10.01
N GLY A 285 18.43 -4.36 -8.79
CA GLY A 285 19.14 -4.03 -7.58
C GLY A 285 19.15 -2.55 -7.25
N TYR A 286 18.24 -1.73 -7.77
CA TYR A 286 18.03 -0.36 -7.30
C TYR A 286 17.36 -0.32 -5.92
N ASP A 287 17.61 0.75 -5.16
CA ASP A 287 16.95 0.97 -3.86
C ASP A 287 15.71 1.85 -4.01
N VAL A 288 14.55 1.28 -3.66
CA VAL A 288 13.23 1.86 -3.88
C VAL A 288 12.54 2.07 -2.53
N VAL A 289 12.15 3.31 -2.23
CA VAL A 289 11.60 3.68 -0.92
C VAL A 289 10.34 4.52 -1.02
N TYR A 290 9.46 4.36 -0.05
CA TYR A 290 8.30 5.21 0.17
C TYR A 290 8.50 6.10 1.39
N THR A 291 8.10 7.37 1.28
CA THR A 291 7.99 8.30 2.41
C THR A 291 6.59 8.92 2.46
N PRO A 292 5.99 9.10 3.65
CA PRO A 292 4.67 9.74 3.77
C PRO A 292 4.72 11.27 3.55
N MET A 293 5.92 11.82 3.31
CA MET A 293 6.16 13.22 2.95
C MET A 293 5.95 13.44 1.44
N GLY A 294 6.07 14.69 0.99
CA GLY A 294 5.96 15.05 -0.43
C GLY A 294 4.57 14.75 -0.95
N VAL A 295 3.54 15.27 -0.29
CA VAL A 295 2.16 14.89 -0.58
C VAL A 295 1.72 15.45 -1.94
N VAL A 296 1.10 14.59 -2.75
CA VAL A 296 0.36 14.95 -3.96
C VAL A 296 -1.13 14.70 -3.73
N GLU A 297 -1.97 15.65 -4.11
CA GLU A 297 -3.42 15.54 -3.98
C GLU A 297 -4.06 15.12 -5.31
N HIS A 298 -4.78 13.99 -5.32
CA HIS A 298 -5.37 13.39 -6.51
C HIS A 298 -6.86 13.70 -6.59
N ALA A 299 -7.33 14.18 -7.73
CA ALA A 299 -8.74 14.39 -8.03
C ALA A 299 -9.38 13.07 -8.47
N TYR A 300 -10.15 12.43 -7.59
CA TYR A 300 -10.74 11.13 -7.89
C TYR A 300 -12.02 11.23 -8.71
N ARG A 301 -12.33 10.16 -9.45
CA ARG A 301 -13.60 10.02 -10.15
C ARG A 301 -14.75 9.88 -9.15
N THR A 302 -15.75 10.75 -9.28
CA THR A 302 -16.84 10.85 -8.29
C THR A 302 -18.12 10.10 -8.66
N SER A 303 -18.28 9.66 -9.91
CA SER A 303 -19.48 8.91 -10.31
C SER A 303 -19.27 7.39 -10.15
N ILE A 304 -20.27 6.69 -9.61
CA ILE A 304 -20.22 5.24 -9.34
C ILE A 304 -19.78 4.43 -10.56
N ARG A 305 -20.28 4.76 -11.75
CA ARG A 305 -19.92 4.06 -13.00
C ARG A 305 -18.45 4.23 -13.34
N SER A 306 -17.95 5.46 -13.31
CA SER A 306 -16.57 5.76 -13.67
C SER A 306 -15.58 5.25 -12.63
N PHE A 307 -15.97 5.28 -11.35
CA PHE A 307 -15.26 4.66 -10.24
C PHE A 307 -15.16 3.14 -10.44
N ALA A 308 -16.28 2.44 -10.65
CA ALA A 308 -16.31 0.99 -10.89
C ALA A 308 -15.46 0.59 -12.10
N SER A 309 -15.56 1.35 -13.20
CA SER A 309 -14.77 1.10 -14.41
C SER A 309 -13.28 1.15 -14.12
N ARG A 310 -12.82 2.18 -13.40
CA ARG A 310 -11.41 2.31 -13.04
C ARG A 310 -10.93 1.15 -12.15
N ARG A 311 -11.77 0.69 -11.22
CA ARG A 311 -11.45 -0.48 -10.38
C ARG A 311 -11.38 -1.76 -11.20
N ALA A 312 -12.24 -1.91 -12.21
CA ALA A 312 -12.16 -3.03 -13.15
C ALA A 312 -10.86 -3.00 -13.98
N ASP A 313 -10.39 -1.83 -14.40
CA ASP A 313 -9.11 -1.71 -15.09
C ASP A 313 -7.96 -2.18 -14.17
N TYR A 314 -7.94 -1.72 -12.91
CA TYR A 314 -6.95 -2.17 -11.91
C TYR A 314 -7.05 -3.66 -11.61
N GLY A 315 -8.26 -4.24 -11.54
CA GLY A 315 -8.41 -5.68 -11.32
C GLY A 315 -7.90 -6.51 -12.49
N SER A 316 -8.01 -5.99 -13.72
CA SER A 316 -7.59 -6.72 -14.92
C SER A 316 -6.08 -6.92 -15.02
N SER A 317 -5.28 -6.05 -14.40
CA SER A 317 -3.82 -6.13 -14.41
C SER A 317 -3.26 -7.24 -13.52
N GLU A 318 -4.03 -7.75 -12.56
CA GLU A 318 -3.52 -8.75 -11.64
C GLU A 318 -3.19 -10.07 -12.35
N ALA A 319 -4.01 -10.48 -13.34
CA ALA A 319 -3.74 -11.66 -14.15
C ALA A 319 -2.44 -11.53 -14.95
N LEU A 320 -2.15 -10.32 -15.44
CA LEU A 320 -0.90 -9.99 -16.13
C LEU A 320 0.29 -10.11 -15.18
N LEU A 321 0.24 -9.42 -14.04
CA LEU A 321 1.31 -9.44 -13.04
C LEU A 321 1.57 -10.86 -12.52
N ALA A 322 0.51 -11.61 -12.24
CA ALA A 322 0.60 -12.99 -11.80
C ALA A 322 1.24 -13.91 -12.83
N ARG A 323 0.99 -13.68 -14.13
CA ARG A 323 1.61 -14.45 -15.21
C ARG A 323 3.08 -14.10 -15.39
N THR A 324 3.43 -12.83 -15.30
CA THR A 324 4.80 -12.34 -15.52
C THR A 324 5.70 -12.68 -14.33
N TYR A 325 5.23 -12.43 -13.11
CA TYR A 325 6.07 -12.48 -11.92
C TYR A 325 5.68 -13.59 -10.93
N GLY A 326 4.50 -14.20 -11.09
CA GLY A 326 3.92 -15.13 -10.11
C GLY A 326 3.01 -14.43 -9.08
N HIS A 327 2.41 -15.22 -8.20
CA HIS A 327 1.46 -14.75 -7.18
C HIS A 327 2.17 -14.21 -5.93
N GLY A 328 1.56 -13.22 -5.30
CA GLY A 328 1.94 -12.78 -3.97
C GLY A 328 1.59 -13.80 -2.88
N ASP A 329 1.93 -13.46 -1.64
CA ASP A 329 1.72 -14.36 -0.50
C ASP A 329 0.23 -14.64 -0.21
N ALA A 330 -0.05 -15.90 0.10
CA ALA A 330 -1.36 -16.36 0.52
C ALA A 330 -1.68 -15.89 1.95
N VAL A 331 -2.92 -15.46 2.18
CA VAL A 331 -3.43 -15.17 3.52
C VAL A 331 -3.50 -16.47 4.33
N GLY A 332 -2.93 -16.42 5.54
CA GLY A 332 -2.97 -17.54 6.46
C GLY A 332 -4.41 -17.83 6.91
N LEU A 333 -4.88 -19.06 6.68
CA LEU A 333 -6.19 -19.55 7.10
C LEU A 333 -6.01 -20.50 8.29
N PRO A 334 -6.24 -20.06 9.53
CA PRO A 334 -6.16 -20.92 10.70
C PRO A 334 -7.15 -22.09 10.62
N ILE A 335 -6.68 -23.32 10.82
CA ILE A 335 -7.52 -24.52 10.72
C ILE A 335 -8.72 -24.48 11.67
N TRP A 336 -8.57 -23.86 12.83
CA TRP A 336 -9.65 -23.74 13.81
C TRP A 336 -10.83 -22.89 13.30
N LEU A 337 -10.58 -21.86 12.48
CA LEU A 337 -11.66 -21.08 11.86
C LEU A 337 -12.48 -21.92 10.88
N VAL A 338 -11.81 -22.79 10.13
CA VAL A 338 -12.47 -23.76 9.24
C VAL A 338 -13.35 -24.72 10.05
N LEU A 339 -12.83 -25.25 11.15
CA LEU A 339 -13.59 -26.16 12.03
C LEU A 339 -14.79 -25.47 12.67
N VAL A 340 -14.67 -24.22 13.10
CA VAL A 340 -15.79 -23.40 13.61
C VAL A 340 -16.85 -23.19 12.53
N ALA A 341 -16.44 -22.82 11.31
CA ALA A 341 -17.36 -22.61 10.20
C ALA A 341 -18.12 -23.90 9.81
N LEU A 342 -17.41 -25.03 9.68
CA LEU A 342 -18.02 -26.34 9.41
C LEU A 342 -18.98 -26.76 10.53
N SER A 343 -18.63 -26.45 11.79
CA SER A 343 -19.50 -26.72 12.94
C SER A 343 -20.81 -25.93 12.87
N ALA A 344 -20.73 -24.64 12.51
CA ALA A 344 -21.90 -23.78 12.38
C ALA A 344 -22.84 -24.23 11.26
N VAL A 345 -22.29 -24.57 10.08
CA VAL A 345 -23.06 -25.07 8.93
C VAL A 345 -23.81 -26.34 9.31
N ALA A 346 -23.13 -27.27 9.97
CA ALA A 346 -23.73 -28.57 10.21
C ALA A 346 -24.65 -28.59 11.45
N ALA A 347 -24.49 -27.65 12.39
CA ALA A 347 -25.52 -27.32 13.38
C ALA A 347 -26.80 -26.80 12.72
N ALA A 348 -26.68 -25.95 11.67
CA ALA A 348 -27.84 -25.45 10.93
C ALA A 348 -28.59 -26.58 10.17
N ILE A 349 -27.88 -27.64 9.76
CA ILE A 349 -28.46 -28.82 9.06
C ILE A 349 -29.13 -29.81 10.05
N GLY A 350 -29.01 -29.60 11.37
CA GLY A 350 -29.65 -30.46 12.37
C GLY A 350 -28.95 -31.82 12.59
N GLY A 351 -27.68 -31.96 12.21
CA GLY A 351 -26.90 -33.18 12.39
C GLY A 351 -26.40 -33.35 13.83
N THR A 352 -26.77 -34.44 14.51
CA THR A 352 -26.28 -34.82 15.86
C THR A 352 -24.78 -35.16 15.91
N THR A 353 -24.12 -35.31 14.76
CA THR A 353 -22.69 -35.64 14.61
C THR A 353 -21.72 -34.51 15.00
N LEU A 354 -22.20 -33.36 15.50
CA LEU A 354 -21.38 -32.13 15.66
C LEU A 354 -21.26 -31.55 17.06
N LEU A 355 -21.57 -32.32 18.10
CA LEU A 355 -20.99 -32.05 19.42
C LEU A 355 -19.44 -32.10 19.36
N ALA A 356 -18.87 -32.90 18.44
CA ALA A 356 -17.42 -32.99 18.24
C ALA A 356 -16.78 -31.70 17.68
N GLY A 357 -17.42 -30.99 16.75
CA GLY A 357 -16.88 -29.76 16.15
C GLY A 357 -16.86 -28.59 17.13
N GLY A 358 -17.92 -28.42 17.92
CA GLY A 358 -17.97 -27.46 19.03
C GLY A 358 -16.96 -27.79 20.14
N VAL A 359 -16.76 -29.08 20.45
CA VAL A 359 -15.73 -29.55 21.39
C VAL A 359 -14.32 -29.32 20.85
N ILE A 360 -14.07 -29.52 19.55
CA ILE A 360 -12.77 -29.23 18.93
C ILE A 360 -12.51 -27.72 18.91
N GLY A 361 -13.50 -26.90 18.55
CA GLY A 361 -13.40 -25.44 18.64
C GLY A 361 -13.11 -24.97 20.07
N ALA A 362 -13.83 -25.50 21.05
CA ALA A 362 -13.60 -25.22 22.47
C ALA A 362 -12.23 -25.73 22.97
N ALA A 363 -11.77 -26.89 22.48
CA ALA A 363 -10.46 -27.46 22.81
C ALA A 363 -9.32 -26.65 22.19
N VAL A 364 -9.47 -26.16 20.96
CA VAL A 364 -8.47 -25.30 20.32
C VAL A 364 -8.44 -23.91 20.98
N VAL A 365 -9.60 -23.33 21.29
CA VAL A 365 -9.68 -22.09 22.10
C VAL A 365 -9.05 -22.34 23.46
N GLY A 366 -9.37 -23.44 24.14
CA GLY A 366 -8.78 -23.83 25.43
C GLY A 366 -7.27 -24.02 25.37
N TYR A 367 -6.75 -24.70 24.34
CA TYR A 367 -5.32 -24.88 24.10
C TYR A 367 -4.62 -23.55 23.83
N SER A 368 -5.22 -22.70 23.01
CA SER A 368 -4.72 -21.34 22.72
C SER A 368 -4.66 -20.52 24.00
N THR A 369 -5.72 -20.55 24.82
CA THR A 369 -5.78 -19.92 26.14
C THR A 369 -4.72 -20.49 27.10
N LEU A 370 -4.45 -21.80 27.09
CA LEU A 370 -3.42 -22.45 27.90
C LEU A 370 -1.99 -22.07 27.47
N ALA A 371 -1.72 -22.07 26.17
CA ALA A 371 -0.45 -21.60 25.61
C ALA A 371 -0.19 -20.13 25.97
N VAL A 372 -1.26 -19.33 25.98
CA VAL A 372 -1.25 -17.93 26.38
C VAL A 372 -1.00 -17.76 27.87
N VAL A 373 -1.66 -18.54 28.74
CA VAL A 373 -1.39 -18.52 30.19
C VAL A 373 0.04 -18.94 30.48
N ARG A 374 0.60 -19.93 29.76
CA ARG A 374 2.01 -20.34 29.90
C ARG A 374 2.97 -19.24 29.45
N THR A 375 2.69 -18.58 28.33
CA THR A 375 3.52 -17.49 27.80
C THR A 375 3.44 -16.26 28.70
N ALA A 376 2.24 -15.88 29.15
CA ALA A 376 2.03 -14.80 30.12
C ALA A 376 2.74 -15.10 31.44
N ARG A 377 2.74 -16.35 31.92
CA ARG A 377 3.49 -16.75 33.13
C ARG A 377 5.00 -16.61 32.98
N ARG A 378 5.56 -16.90 31.79
CA ARG A 378 6.99 -16.69 31.49
C ARG A 378 7.38 -15.21 31.41
N LEU A 379 6.44 -14.34 31.01
CA LEU A 379 6.65 -12.89 30.82
C LEU A 379 6.05 -12.02 31.93
N ARG A 380 5.66 -12.62 33.07
CA ARG A 380 4.87 -12.00 34.14
C ARG A 380 5.49 -10.74 34.74
N THR A 381 6.81 -10.59 34.66
CA THR A 381 7.55 -9.42 35.16
C THR A 381 7.50 -8.23 34.21
N ALA A 382 7.18 -8.43 32.93
CA ALA A 382 7.25 -7.41 31.88
C ALA A 382 5.89 -7.04 31.25
N VAL A 383 4.91 -7.95 31.25
CA VAL A 383 3.62 -7.72 30.56
C VAL A 383 2.42 -8.18 31.39
N GLU A 384 1.40 -7.32 31.47
CA GLU A 384 0.13 -7.64 32.12
C GLU A 384 -0.66 -8.72 31.36
N THR A 385 -1.25 -9.67 32.10
CA THR A 385 -2.08 -10.75 31.51
C THR A 385 -3.23 -10.19 30.64
N GLY A 386 -3.85 -9.08 31.06
CA GLY A 386 -4.90 -8.42 30.29
C GLY A 386 -4.43 -7.87 28.94
N ALA A 387 -3.18 -7.42 28.83
CA ALA A 387 -2.60 -6.97 27.57
C ALA A 387 -2.42 -8.14 26.59
N VAL A 388 -2.01 -9.30 27.09
CA VAL A 388 -1.88 -10.53 26.30
C VAL A 388 -3.25 -10.96 25.76
N VAL A 389 -4.27 -11.03 26.61
CA VAL A 389 -5.66 -11.38 26.20
C VAL A 389 -6.18 -10.42 25.14
N ARG A 390 -6.02 -9.10 25.33
CA ARG A 390 -6.43 -8.09 24.33
C ARG A 390 -5.67 -8.23 23.01
N SER A 391 -4.37 -8.54 23.05
CA SER A 391 -3.58 -8.75 21.84
C SER A 391 -4.06 -9.94 21.04
N LEU A 392 -4.38 -11.05 21.70
CA LEU A 392 -4.91 -12.25 21.04
C LEU A 392 -6.29 -11.99 20.44
N LEU A 393 -7.18 -11.34 21.18
CA LEU A 393 -8.49 -10.95 20.66
C LEU A 393 -8.31 -10.07 19.41
N ARG A 394 -7.41 -9.08 19.46
CA ARG A 394 -7.11 -8.24 18.30
C ARG A 394 -6.54 -9.05 17.13
N SER A 395 -5.63 -9.98 17.38
CA SER A 395 -5.04 -10.87 16.36
C SER A 395 -6.11 -11.73 15.70
N THR A 396 -7.01 -12.33 16.49
CA THR A 396 -8.15 -13.10 15.98
C THR A 396 -9.08 -12.24 15.15
N LEU A 397 -9.50 -11.07 15.65
CA LEU A 397 -10.38 -10.15 14.91
C LEU A 397 -9.71 -9.66 13.62
N SER A 398 -8.41 -9.35 13.67
CA SER A 398 -7.63 -8.96 12.49
C SER A 398 -7.54 -10.08 11.45
N THR A 399 -7.42 -11.33 11.90
CA THR A 399 -7.41 -12.50 11.00
C THR A 399 -8.78 -12.71 10.34
N VAL A 400 -9.87 -12.61 11.12
CA VAL A 400 -11.23 -12.70 10.59
C VAL A 400 -11.49 -11.58 9.58
N TYR A 401 -11.06 -10.35 9.90
CA TYR A 401 -11.14 -9.21 8.99
C TYR A 401 -10.35 -9.46 7.69
N ALA A 402 -9.09 -9.88 7.77
CA ALA A 402 -8.24 -10.13 6.60
C ALA A 402 -8.85 -11.20 5.69
N LEU A 403 -9.30 -12.32 6.25
CA LEU A 403 -9.97 -13.38 5.50
C LEU A 403 -11.27 -12.89 4.86
N SER A 404 -12.09 -12.15 5.61
CA SER A 404 -13.35 -11.60 5.09
C SER A 404 -13.10 -10.61 3.96
N ARG A 405 -12.06 -9.76 4.08
CA ARG A 405 -11.65 -8.80 3.04
C ARG A 405 -11.17 -9.50 1.77
N GLU A 406 -10.39 -10.57 1.88
CA GLU A 406 -10.01 -11.40 0.72
C GLU A 406 -11.24 -12.02 0.05
N VAL A 407 -12.17 -12.58 0.84
CA VAL A 407 -13.43 -13.12 0.31
C VAL A 407 -14.23 -12.05 -0.41
N THR A 408 -14.38 -10.86 0.19
CA THR A 408 -15.08 -9.73 -0.44
C THR A 408 -14.41 -9.27 -1.72
N ARG A 409 -13.07 -9.17 -1.75
CA ARG A 409 -12.30 -8.72 -2.92
C ARG A 409 -12.40 -9.69 -4.10
N TYR A 410 -12.33 -10.99 -3.87
CA TYR A 410 -12.20 -11.97 -4.97
C TYR A 410 -13.41 -12.87 -5.22
N TYR A 411 -14.26 -13.04 -4.20
CA TYR A 411 -15.34 -14.04 -4.23
C TYR A 411 -16.74 -13.48 -3.89
N ALA A 412 -16.92 -12.17 -3.70
CA ALA A 412 -18.24 -11.58 -3.41
C ALA A 412 -19.34 -11.94 -4.43
N ILE A 413 -19.07 -11.88 -5.75
CA ILE A 413 -20.03 -12.23 -6.80
C ILE A 413 -20.41 -13.72 -6.73
N PRO A 414 -19.49 -14.70 -6.76
CA PRO A 414 -19.86 -16.10 -6.67
C PRO A 414 -20.51 -16.44 -5.32
N VAL A 415 -20.10 -15.79 -4.23
CA VAL A 415 -20.75 -15.92 -2.92
C VAL A 415 -22.20 -15.42 -2.95
N ALA A 416 -22.47 -14.28 -3.58
CA ALA A 416 -23.83 -13.76 -3.73
C ALA A 416 -24.70 -14.66 -4.61
N LEU A 417 -24.16 -15.18 -5.72
CA LEU A 417 -24.87 -16.14 -6.57
C LEU A 417 -25.20 -17.43 -5.82
N LEU A 418 -24.24 -17.96 -5.05
CA LEU A 418 -24.46 -19.13 -4.21
C LEU A 418 -25.54 -18.86 -3.14
N ALA A 419 -25.51 -17.69 -2.51
CA ALA A 419 -26.51 -17.29 -1.54
C ALA A 419 -27.93 -17.33 -2.14
N VAL A 420 -28.14 -16.79 -3.35
CA VAL A 420 -29.44 -16.81 -4.05
C VAL A 420 -29.93 -18.25 -4.27
N VAL A 421 -29.04 -19.16 -4.65
CA VAL A 421 -29.39 -20.58 -4.88
C VAL A 421 -29.78 -21.30 -3.58
N LEU A 422 -29.18 -20.92 -2.44
CA LEU A 422 -29.38 -21.59 -1.16
C LEU A 422 -30.64 -21.12 -0.41
N VAL A 423 -31.08 -19.88 -0.60
CA VAL A 423 -32.24 -19.25 0.09
C VAL A 423 -33.52 -20.10 0.14
N PRO A 424 -33.90 -20.93 -0.86
CA PRO A 424 -35.15 -21.71 -0.81
C PRO A 424 -35.30 -22.66 0.38
N THR A 425 -34.23 -22.92 1.14
CA THR A 425 -34.27 -23.76 2.36
C THR A 425 -34.00 -22.92 3.61
N SER A 426 -34.52 -23.36 4.77
CA SER A 426 -34.23 -22.70 6.06
C SER A 426 -32.73 -22.71 6.38
N VAL A 427 -32.06 -23.83 6.11
CA VAL A 427 -30.61 -23.98 6.19
C VAL A 427 -29.91 -23.00 5.25
N GLY A 428 -30.32 -22.96 3.99
CA GLY A 428 -29.66 -22.14 3.00
C GLY A 428 -29.93 -20.64 3.16
N THR A 429 -31.04 -20.23 3.77
CA THR A 429 -31.24 -18.85 4.26
C THR A 429 -30.21 -18.49 5.33
N ALA A 430 -29.96 -19.38 6.30
CA ALA A 430 -28.95 -19.14 7.33
C ALA A 430 -27.53 -19.06 6.74
N VAL A 431 -27.20 -19.92 5.77
CA VAL A 431 -25.92 -19.89 5.05
C VAL A 431 -25.79 -18.61 4.22
N ALA A 432 -26.83 -18.22 3.49
CA ALA A 432 -26.86 -16.97 2.72
C ALA A 432 -26.64 -15.73 3.59
N LEU A 433 -27.27 -15.68 4.77
CA LEU A 433 -27.06 -14.61 5.74
C LEU A 433 -25.61 -14.58 6.26
N ALA A 434 -25.05 -15.73 6.63
CA ALA A 434 -23.66 -15.82 7.11
C ALA A 434 -22.67 -15.35 6.04
N LEU A 435 -22.85 -15.77 4.79
CA LEU A 435 -22.05 -15.32 3.65
C LEU A 435 -22.17 -13.81 3.42
N SER A 436 -23.38 -13.25 3.55
CA SER A 436 -23.62 -11.81 3.41
C SER A 436 -22.92 -11.01 4.52
N VAL A 437 -22.90 -11.54 5.74
CA VAL A 437 -22.14 -10.96 6.87
C VAL A 437 -20.64 -10.97 6.58
N VAL A 438 -20.08 -12.06 6.05
CA VAL A 438 -18.66 -12.11 5.67
C VAL A 438 -18.33 -11.03 4.63
N VAL A 439 -19.18 -10.85 3.62
CA VAL A 439 -18.97 -9.83 2.57
C VAL A 439 -19.03 -8.41 3.14
N ALA A 440 -19.96 -8.14 4.06
CA ALA A 440 -20.20 -6.80 4.62
C ALA A 440 -19.31 -6.46 5.83
N LEU A 441 -18.76 -7.46 6.53
CA LEU A 441 -17.97 -7.28 7.76
C LEU A 441 -16.78 -6.32 7.57
N PRO A 442 -15.95 -6.45 6.53
CA PRO A 442 -14.81 -5.54 6.35
C PRO A 442 -15.24 -4.07 6.22
N ALA A 443 -16.30 -3.78 5.46
CA ALA A 443 -16.83 -2.42 5.31
C ALA A 443 -17.24 -1.82 6.67
N ALA A 444 -17.92 -2.62 7.51
CA ALA A 444 -18.34 -2.21 8.84
C ALA A 444 -17.14 -1.97 9.78
N VAL A 445 -16.12 -2.85 9.71
CA VAL A 445 -14.88 -2.71 10.50
C VAL A 445 -14.12 -1.46 10.09
N GLU A 446 -13.87 -1.25 8.80
CA GLU A 446 -13.16 -0.08 8.28
C GLU A 446 -13.89 1.22 8.65
N TYR A 447 -15.21 1.26 8.49
CA TYR A 447 -16.02 2.41 8.90
C TYR A 447 -15.89 2.71 10.40
N ALA A 448 -15.95 1.67 11.25
CA ALA A 448 -15.84 1.82 12.70
C ALA A 448 -14.44 2.28 13.16
N VAL A 449 -13.39 1.82 12.47
CA VAL A 449 -11.99 2.14 12.78
C VAL A 449 -11.63 3.54 12.30
N HIS A 450 -11.94 3.89 11.04
CA HIS A 450 -11.51 5.14 10.43
C HIS A 450 -12.48 6.30 10.68
N ARG A 451 -13.74 6.00 11.02
CA ARG A 451 -14.81 6.99 11.25
C ARG A 451 -14.83 8.10 10.19
N PRO A 452 -14.94 7.71 8.90
CA PRO A 452 -14.86 8.67 7.80
C PRO A 452 -16.02 9.67 7.87
N ALA A 453 -15.80 10.90 7.39
CA ALA A 453 -16.80 11.97 7.40
C ALA A 453 -17.86 11.82 6.29
N VAL A 454 -18.47 10.63 6.20
CA VAL A 454 -19.50 10.27 5.22
C VAL A 454 -20.45 9.26 5.87
N SER A 455 -21.72 9.20 5.45
CA SER A 455 -22.66 8.26 6.07
C SER A 455 -22.28 6.80 5.84
N PRO A 456 -22.63 5.86 6.75
CA PRO A 456 -22.30 4.44 6.60
C PRO A 456 -22.85 3.85 5.29
N LEU A 457 -24.04 4.29 4.88
CA LEU A 457 -24.67 3.84 3.63
C LEU A 457 -23.86 4.27 2.40
N ARG A 458 -23.41 5.53 2.36
CA ARG A 458 -22.62 6.06 1.24
C ARG A 458 -21.22 5.44 1.21
N TYR A 459 -20.60 5.26 2.37
CA TYR A 459 -19.32 4.53 2.48
C TYR A 459 -19.47 3.09 1.96
N GLY A 460 -20.50 2.37 2.41
CA GLY A 460 -20.80 1.02 1.95
C GLY A 460 -21.06 0.93 0.45
N GLN A 461 -21.68 1.96 -0.14
CA GLN A 461 -21.89 2.06 -1.58
C GLN A 461 -20.55 2.08 -2.34
N TYR A 462 -19.62 2.96 -1.96
CA TYR A 462 -18.29 3.01 -2.61
C TYR A 462 -17.45 1.78 -2.32
N TYR A 463 -17.54 1.25 -1.09
CA TYR A 463 -16.87 0.00 -0.73
C TYR A 463 -17.31 -1.17 -1.63
N LEU A 464 -18.61 -1.41 -1.77
CA LEU A 464 -19.10 -2.46 -2.64
C LEU A 464 -18.78 -2.18 -4.12
N THR A 465 -18.86 -0.92 -4.55
CA THR A 465 -18.50 -0.52 -5.91
C THR A 465 -17.03 -0.80 -6.22
N ASP A 466 -16.12 -0.52 -5.27
CA ASP A 466 -14.69 -0.83 -5.41
C ASP A 466 -14.47 -2.33 -5.59
N HIS A 467 -14.93 -3.12 -4.61
CA HIS A 467 -14.66 -4.54 -4.59
C HIS A 467 -15.33 -5.28 -5.76
N LEU A 468 -16.57 -4.95 -6.11
CA LEU A 468 -17.26 -5.58 -7.25
C LEU A 468 -16.66 -5.13 -8.59
N GLY A 469 -16.33 -3.85 -8.74
CA GLY A 469 -15.66 -3.33 -9.93
C GLY A 469 -14.31 -4.02 -10.14
N TYR A 470 -13.49 -4.09 -9.09
CA TYR A 470 -12.21 -4.79 -9.14
C TYR A 470 -12.37 -6.26 -9.51
N GLN A 471 -13.32 -6.96 -8.90
CA GLN A 471 -13.55 -8.39 -9.16
C GLN A 471 -13.97 -8.67 -10.61
N LEU A 472 -14.82 -7.81 -11.21
CA LEU A 472 -15.12 -7.89 -12.64
C LEU A 472 -13.85 -7.72 -13.50
N GLY A 473 -12.98 -6.80 -13.09
CA GLY A 473 -11.65 -6.62 -13.65
C GLY A 473 -10.80 -7.89 -13.61
N VAL A 474 -10.69 -8.50 -12.43
CA VAL A 474 -9.95 -9.74 -12.19
C VAL A 474 -10.44 -10.86 -13.11
N TYR A 475 -11.75 -11.00 -13.30
CA TYR A 475 -12.35 -11.99 -14.20
C TYR A 475 -12.06 -11.68 -15.67
N ARG A 476 -12.15 -10.40 -16.06
CA ARG A 476 -11.76 -9.96 -17.42
C ARG A 476 -10.28 -10.25 -17.70
N GLY A 477 -9.40 -9.95 -16.75
CA GLY A 477 -7.97 -10.24 -16.83
C GLY A 477 -7.70 -11.75 -16.95
N ALA A 478 -8.39 -12.57 -16.17
CA ALA A 478 -8.29 -14.03 -16.23
C ALA A 478 -8.62 -14.59 -17.62
N ILE A 479 -9.71 -14.10 -18.23
CA ILE A 479 -10.11 -14.47 -19.59
C ILE A 479 -9.09 -13.96 -20.61
N GLY A 480 -8.70 -12.69 -20.52
CA GLY A 480 -7.78 -12.04 -21.46
C GLY A 480 -6.40 -12.67 -21.49
N HIS A 481 -5.86 -13.05 -20.33
CA HIS A 481 -4.54 -13.68 -20.19
C HIS A 481 -4.58 -15.20 -20.10
N ARG A 482 -5.78 -15.81 -20.20
CA ARG A 482 -6.02 -17.27 -20.16
C ARG A 482 -5.39 -17.94 -18.94
N THR A 483 -5.55 -17.34 -17.76
CA THR A 483 -5.03 -17.86 -16.49
C THR A 483 -6.05 -17.69 -15.38
N LEU A 484 -6.18 -18.70 -14.53
CA LEU A 484 -7.00 -18.67 -13.30
C LEU A 484 -6.13 -18.66 -12.04
N ALA A 485 -4.81 -18.57 -12.21
CA ALA A 485 -3.90 -18.80 -11.10
C ALA A 485 -4.11 -17.77 -9.97
N HIS A 486 -4.44 -16.52 -10.30
CA HIS A 486 -4.73 -15.45 -9.34
C HIS A 486 -6.14 -15.53 -8.74
N LEU A 487 -6.99 -16.41 -9.25
CA LEU A 487 -8.32 -16.73 -8.69
C LEU A 487 -8.34 -18.03 -7.90
N SER A 488 -7.24 -18.79 -7.89
CA SER A 488 -7.17 -20.06 -7.18
C SER A 488 -7.23 -19.85 -5.67
N PRO A 489 -8.19 -20.47 -4.95
CA PRO A 489 -8.22 -20.42 -3.50
C PRO A 489 -6.94 -20.96 -2.86
N VAL A 490 -6.26 -21.92 -3.50
CA VAL A 490 -5.01 -22.51 -3.01
C VAL A 490 -3.85 -21.50 -3.10
N ALA A 491 -3.88 -20.59 -4.08
CA ALA A 491 -2.90 -19.52 -4.20
C ALA A 491 -3.18 -18.38 -3.20
N ARG A 492 -4.44 -18.17 -2.80
CA ARG A 492 -4.83 -17.07 -1.90
C ARG A 492 -4.92 -17.44 -0.43
N PHE A 493 -5.15 -18.70 -0.11
CA PHE A 493 -5.30 -19.17 1.28
C PHE A 493 -4.29 -20.28 1.58
N ARG A 494 -3.48 -20.07 2.63
CA ARG A 494 -2.55 -21.08 3.14
C ARG A 494 -3.03 -21.56 4.50
N LEU A 495 -3.39 -22.83 4.61
CA LEU A 495 -3.78 -23.43 5.90
C LEU A 495 -2.64 -23.28 6.91
N ARG A 496 -2.96 -22.75 8.09
CA ARG A 496 -2.06 -22.66 9.25
C ARG A 496 -2.62 -23.52 10.37
N VAL A 497 -1.79 -24.42 10.88
CA VAL A 497 -2.12 -25.29 12.03
C VAL A 497 -1.98 -24.49 13.33
#